data_AF-A0A5K3G102-F1
#
_entry.id   AF-A0A5K3G102-F1
#
_cell.length_a   1.000
_cell.length_b   1.000
_cell.length_c   1.000
_cell.angle_alpha   90.00
_cell.angle_beta   90.00
_cell.angle_gamma   90.00
#
_symmetry.space_group_name_H-M   'P 1'
#
loop_
_entity.id
_entity.type
_entity.pdbx_description
1 polymer ?
#
loop_
_entity_poly.entity_id
_entity_poly.type
_entity_poly.pdbx_seq_one_letter_code
_entity_poly.pdbx_strand_id
1 'polypeptide(L)'
;MIYRNNNYYCIHVDRRSSSSFVDALQGIANCVGANMELVPPDERVAVNWGDETVLVPQIVCAKQALRSHATWKYLVNSVGQRGANGGTEGDGF
;
A
#
# COMPACT_ATOMS: atom_id res chain seq x y z
N MET A 1 13.69 -1.42 -5.19
CA MET A 1 14.49 -0.60 -4.25
C MET A 1 14.27 0.87 -4.55
N ILE A 2 13.48 1.58 -3.74
CA ILE A 2 13.10 2.99 -4.01
C ILE A 2 13.21 3.91 -2.79
N TYR A 3 13.74 3.45 -1.65
CA TYR A 3 13.76 4.21 -0.40
C TYR A 3 14.77 5.38 -0.41
N ARG A 4 14.31 6.54 0.06
CA ARG A 4 15.09 7.76 0.35
C ARG A 4 14.46 8.52 1.53
N ASN A 5 15.28 9.09 2.40
CA ASN A 5 14.82 9.81 3.60
C ASN A 5 13.94 11.02 3.29
N ASN A 6 14.15 11.68 2.14
CA ASN A 6 13.40 12.88 1.73
C ASN A 6 12.07 12.57 1.02
N ASN A 7 11.72 11.29 0.87
CA ASN A 7 10.47 10.87 0.26
C ASN A 7 9.48 10.44 1.34
N TYR A 8 8.20 10.63 1.05
CA TYR A 8 7.09 10.10 1.82
C TYR A 8 6.55 8.82 1.17
N TYR A 9 6.28 7.80 1.97
CA TYR A 9 5.77 6.51 1.52
C TYR A 9 4.46 6.18 2.22
N CYS A 10 3.40 5.99 1.43
CA CYS A 10 2.17 5.39 1.92
C CYS A 10 2.09 3.95 1.42
N ILE A 11 1.81 3.03 2.34
CA ILE A 11 1.61 1.61 2.02
C ILE A 11 0.15 1.26 2.28
N HIS A 12 -0.59 1.03 1.20
CA HIS A 12 -1.89 0.37 1.29
C HIS A 12 -1.69 -1.15 1.27
N VAL A 13 -2.30 -1.84 2.23
CA VAL A 13 -2.31 -3.30 2.31
C VAL A 13 -3.73 -3.77 2.02
N ASP A 14 -3.89 -4.75 1.11
CA ASP A 14 -5.21 -5.31 0.79
C ASP A 14 -5.90 -5.77 2.08
N ARG A 15 -7.18 -5.41 2.25
CA ARG A 15 -7.98 -5.70 3.44
C ARG A 15 -8.02 -7.20 3.79
N ARG A 16 -7.85 -8.09 2.81
CA ARG A 16 -7.84 -9.55 2.99
C ARG A 16 -6.48 -10.12 3.37
N SER A 17 -5.45 -9.29 3.48
CA SER A 17 -4.11 -9.73 3.87
C SER A 17 -4.10 -10.31 5.28
N SER A 18 -3.28 -11.33 5.52
CA SER A 18 -3.15 -11.92 6.85
C SER A 18 -2.61 -10.92 7.87
N SER A 19 -3.00 -11.09 9.15
CA SER A 19 -2.44 -10.30 10.25
C SER A 19 -0.92 -10.38 10.30
N SER A 20 -0.35 -11.58 10.12
CA SER A 20 1.10 -11.79 10.09
C SER A 20 1.82 -10.96 9.01
N PHE A 21 1.21 -10.78 7.85
CA PHE A 21 1.78 -9.95 6.79
C PHE A 21 1.68 -8.46 7.12
N VAL A 22 0.54 -8.03 7.67
CA VAL A 22 0.34 -6.65 8.15
C VAL A 22 1.34 -6.32 9.27
N ASP A 23 1.55 -7.23 10.22
CA ASP A 23 2.48 -7.06 11.34
C ASP A 23 3.93 -6.95 10.86
N ALA A 24 4.31 -7.75 9.85
CA ALA A 24 5.64 -7.64 9.23
C ALA A 24 5.84 -6.28 8.55
N LEU A 25 4.85 -5.78 7.81
CA LEU A 25 4.90 -4.45 7.19
C LEU A 25 4.93 -3.33 8.24
N GLN A 26 4.18 -3.47 9.34
CA GLN A 26 4.22 -2.54 10.46
C GLN A 26 5.61 -2.51 11.10
N GLY A 27 6.25 -3.67 11.26
CA GLY A 27 7.63 -3.78 11.72
C GLY A 27 8.60 -3.00 10.83
N ILE A 28 8.45 -3.11 9.50
CA ILE A 28 9.27 -2.35 8.54
C ILE A 28 9.01 -0.84 8.67
N ALA A 29 7.74 -0.42 8.73
CA ALA A 29 7.39 0.99 8.89
C ALA A 29 7.98 1.58 10.17
N ASN A 30 7.94 0.83 11.28
CA ASN A 30 8.55 1.24 12.54
C ASN A 30 10.07 1.41 12.44
N CYS A 31 10.76 0.56 11.67
CA CYS A 31 12.21 0.68 11.43
C CYS A 31 12.57 1.88 10.55
N VAL A 32 11.73 2.19 9.55
CA VAL A 32 11.95 3.30 8.61
C VAL A 32 11.64 4.65 9.27
N GLY A 33 10.59 4.69 10.10
CA GLY A 33 10.19 5.86 10.87
C GLY A 33 9.16 6.74 10.15
N ALA A 34 9.13 8.02 10.52
CA ALA A 34 8.02 8.94 10.23
C ALA A 34 7.75 9.24 8.75
N ASN A 35 8.62 8.81 7.83
CA ASN A 35 8.43 9.02 6.39
C ASN A 35 7.77 7.83 5.68
N MET A 36 7.42 6.76 6.41
CA MET A 36 6.67 5.62 5.91
C MET A 36 5.49 5.29 6.83
N GLU A 37 4.29 5.25 6.26
CA GLU A 37 3.07 4.97 7.00
C GLU A 37 2.21 3.93 6.28
N LEU A 38 1.58 3.04 7.05
CA LEU A 38 0.53 2.17 6.54
C LEU A 38 -0.81 2.89 6.55
N VAL A 39 -1.67 2.57 5.58
CA VAL A 39 -3.06 3.01 5.60
C VAL A 39 -3.78 2.41 6.83
N PRO A 40 -4.58 3.19 7.57
CA PRO A 40 -5.39 2.71 8.69
C PRO A 40 -6.31 1.54 8.30
N PRO A 41 -6.53 0.54 9.18
CA PRO A 41 -7.33 -0.65 8.85
C PRO A 41 -8.75 -0.35 8.31
N ASP A 42 -9.38 0.72 8.79
CA ASP A 42 -10.71 1.18 8.39
C ASP A 42 -10.76 1.79 6.99
N GLU A 43 -9.65 2.33 6.50
CA GLU A 43 -9.52 2.88 5.14
C GLU A 43 -8.97 1.85 4.12
N ARG A 44 -8.69 0.61 4.56
CA ARG A 44 -8.24 -0.47 3.67
C ARG A 44 -9.41 -1.07 2.89
N VAL A 45 -9.15 -1.36 1.61
CA VAL A 45 -10.12 -1.97 0.69
C VAL A 45 -9.62 -3.32 0.21
N ALA A 46 -10.54 -4.22 -0.10
CA ALA A 46 -10.23 -5.46 -0.80
C ALA A 46 -10.12 -5.14 -2.30
N VAL A 47 -8.99 -5.46 -2.92
CA VAL A 47 -8.71 -5.14 -4.32
C VAL A 47 -9.14 -6.29 -5.21
N ASN A 48 -10.21 -6.11 -5.98
CA ASN A 48 -10.58 -7.05 -7.03
C ASN A 48 -9.90 -6.60 -8.33
N TRP A 49 -9.30 -7.54 -9.06
CA TRP A 49 -8.73 -7.21 -10.37
C TRP A 49 -9.85 -6.86 -11.35
N GLY A 50 -9.55 -6.04 -12.36
CA GLY A 50 -10.55 -5.62 -13.37
C GLY A 50 -11.60 -4.61 -12.88
N ASP A 51 -11.66 -4.34 -11.58
CA ASP A 51 -12.65 -3.51 -10.90
C ASP A 51 -12.09 -2.12 -10.51
N GLU A 52 -12.95 -1.15 -10.19
CA GLU A 52 -12.52 0.16 -9.69
C GLU A 52 -11.71 0.08 -8.40
N THR A 53 -11.86 -1.02 -7.65
CA THR A 53 -11.14 -1.29 -6.41
C THR A 53 -9.62 -1.39 -6.61
N VAL A 54 -9.11 -1.53 -7.85
CA VAL A 54 -7.68 -1.38 -8.17
C VAL A 54 -7.18 0.06 -7.98
N LEU A 55 -8.03 1.05 -8.24
CA LEU A 55 -7.68 2.48 -8.15
C LEU A 55 -7.83 3.03 -6.73
N VAL A 56 -8.80 2.53 -5.97
CA VAL A 56 -9.15 3.05 -4.63
C VAL A 56 -7.94 3.09 -3.65
N PRO A 57 -7.08 2.05 -3.55
CA PRO A 57 -5.86 2.11 -2.74
C PRO A 57 -4.96 3.30 -3.04
N GLN A 58 -4.83 3.64 -4.32
CA GLN A 58 -3.99 4.75 -4.78
C GLN A 58 -4.58 6.09 -4.35
N ILE A 59 -5.91 6.22 -4.42
CA ILE A 59 -6.64 7.42 -3.97
C ILE A 59 -6.53 7.59 -2.45
N VAL A 60 -6.70 6.51 -1.68
CA VAL A 60 -6.56 6.54 -0.22
C VAL A 60 -5.15 6.98 0.17
N CYS A 61 -4.12 6.39 -0.45
CA CYS A 61 -2.75 6.81 -0.20
C CYS A 61 -2.45 8.25 -0.63
N ALA A 62 -3.05 8.72 -1.73
CA ALA A 62 -2.92 10.11 -2.15
C ALA A 62 -3.51 11.08 -1.12
N LYS A 63 -4.67 10.75 -0.53
CA LYS A 63 -5.28 11.55 0.55
C LYS A 63 -4.36 11.62 1.78
N GLN A 64 -3.78 10.49 2.19
CA GLN A 64 -2.85 10.45 3.32
C GLN A 64 -1.56 11.25 3.02
N ALA A 65 -0.99 11.11 1.82
CA ALA A 65 0.18 11.86 1.39
C ALA A 65 -0.06 13.39 1.30
N LEU A 66 -1.28 13.81 0.97
CA LEU A 66 -1.67 15.22 0.99
C LEU A 66 -1.75 15.77 2.42
N ARG A 67 -2.10 14.94 3.40
CA ARG A 67 -2.16 15.31 4.83
C ARG A 67 -0.80 15.34 5.50
N SER A 68 0.21 14.66 4.96
CA SER A 68 1.55 14.57 5.58
C SER A 68 2.39 15.85 5.47
N HIS A 69 1.85 16.96 4.94
CA HIS A 69 2.51 18.27 4.83
C HIS A 69 3.94 18.23 4.25
N ALA A 70 4.22 17.25 3.40
CA ALA A 70 5.56 17.01 2.91
C ALA A 70 5.87 17.82 1.65
N THR A 71 7.13 18.19 1.46
CA THR A 71 7.63 19.04 0.36
C THR A 71 7.71 18.31 -1.00
N TRP A 72 7.08 17.13 -1.10
CA TRP A 72 7.12 16.31 -2.31
C TRP A 72 6.49 17.04 -3.49
N LYS A 73 6.91 16.68 -4.70
CA LYS A 73 6.48 17.33 -5.96
C LYS A 73 5.65 16.44 -6.86
N TYR A 74 5.81 15.13 -6.69
CA TYR A 74 5.16 14.13 -7.51
C TYR A 74 4.68 12.98 -6.63
N LEU A 75 3.55 12.41 -7.01
CA LEU A 75 3.05 11.16 -6.47
C LEU A 75 3.28 10.08 -7.53
N VAL A 76 3.92 8.99 -7.12
CA VAL A 76 4.17 7.83 -7.99
C VAL A 76 3.50 6.62 -7.36
N ASN A 77 2.54 6.03 -8.05
CA ASN A 77 1.91 4.79 -7.62
C ASN A 77 2.78 3.59 -8.02
N SER A 78 2.84 2.58 -7.15
CA SER A 78 3.52 1.32 -7.42
C SER A 78 2.75 0.19 -6.75
N VAL A 79 2.80 -1.00 -7.34
CA VAL A 79 2.14 -2.20 -6.81
C VAL A 79 3.19 -3.28 -6.58
N GLY A 80 3.01 -4.08 -5.54
CA GLY A 80 3.83 -5.27 -5.32
C GLY A 80 3.59 -6.29 -6.43
N GLN A 81 4.65 -6.83 -7.02
CA GLN A 81 4.53 -7.88 -8.03
C GLN A 81 4.18 -9.21 -7.34
N ARG A 82 3.19 -9.93 -7.86
CA ARG A 82 2.97 -11.34 -7.49
C ARG A 82 4.16 -12.16 -7.99
N GLY A 83 4.81 -12.89 -7.09
CA GLY A 83 5.74 -13.95 -7.49
C GLY A 83 4.97 -15.00 -8.28
N ALA A 84 5.51 -15.40 -9.44
CA ALA A 84 4.96 -16.49 -10.23
C ALA A 84 5.17 -17.81 -9.49
N ASN A 85 4.26 -18.21 -8.60
CA ASN A 85 4.15 -19.58 -8.10
C ASN A 85 2.77 -19.84 -7.49
N GLY A 86 1.94 -20.56 -8.26
CA GLY A 86 1.07 -21.65 -7.80
C GLY A 86 -0.19 -21.31 -7.02
N GLY A 87 -1.33 -21.31 -7.70
CA GLY A 87 -2.66 -21.41 -7.07
C GLY A 87 -3.79 -20.96 -7.98
N THR A 88 -4.17 -21.81 -8.94
CA THR A 88 -5.45 -21.70 -9.64
C THR A 88 -6.59 -21.98 -8.67
N GLU A 89 -7.29 -20.96 -8.21
CA GLU A 89 -8.71 -21.04 -7.81
C GLU A 89 -9.27 -19.61 -7.63
N GLY A 90 -10.15 -19.20 -8.55
CA GLY A 90 -11.14 -18.16 -8.25
C GLY A 90 -11.04 -16.80 -8.94
N ASP A 91 -10.10 -16.56 -9.86
CA ASP A 91 -10.12 -15.34 -10.69
C ASP A 91 -11.16 -15.51 -11.81
N GLY A 92 -12.41 -15.16 -11.50
CA GLY A 92 -13.48 -14.94 -12.47
C GLY A 92 -13.85 -13.47 -12.52
N PHE A 93 -13.12 -12.73 -13.37
CA PHE A 93 -13.25 -11.29 -13.69
C PHE A 93 -12.97 -10.28 -12.58
#